data_AF-A0A5C7VJS5-F1
#
_entry.id   AF-A0A5C7VJS5-F1
#
_cell.length_a   1.000
_cell.length_b   1.000
_cell.length_c   1.000
_cell.angle_alpha   90.00
_cell.angle_beta   90.00
_cell.angle_gamma   90.00
#
_symmetry.space_group_name_H-M   'P 1'
#
loop_
_entity.id
_entity.type
_entity.pdbx_description
1 polymer ?
#
loop_
_entity_poly.entity_id
_entity_poly.type
_entity_poly.pdbx_seq_one_letter_code
_entity_poly.pdbx_strand_id
1 'polypeptide(L)'
;MARPAKPRLPLRDGVTASAVYCPHGPWATTAEFLAERLPRVADWPERLARGDVVDEAGEPLPAGAGYRPHRRLFYWRWLAAEPEIPFRERIVFQDEHLLIADKPHFLPVTPGGLYVQQTLLTRLRRATGLAELSPLHRLDRETAGLVAFSLRPAERAAYQALFRDRAVDKRYECIAPAGPGPWPRLLRHRLVEPPGDAFMQMQVVDGEPNAET
;
A
#
# COMPACT_ATOMS: atom_id res chain seq x y z
N MET A 1 25.74 -3.72 -5.72
CA MET A 1 25.23 -5.09 -5.91
C MET A 1 23.77 -5.00 -6.33
N ALA A 2 23.37 -5.66 -7.41
CA ALA A 2 21.97 -5.67 -7.85
C ALA A 2 21.10 -6.32 -6.77
N ARG A 3 19.96 -5.68 -6.44
CA ARG A 3 19.00 -6.23 -5.47
C ARG A 3 18.50 -7.57 -6.02
N PRO A 4 18.64 -8.69 -5.30
CA PRO A 4 18.23 -10.00 -5.81
C PRO A 4 16.75 -9.97 -6.20
N ALA A 5 16.43 -10.66 -7.28
CA ALA A 5 15.07 -10.74 -7.81
C ALA A 5 14.10 -11.11 -6.68
N LYS A 6 12.96 -10.42 -6.63
CA LYS A 6 11.89 -10.82 -5.70
C LYS A 6 11.34 -12.16 -6.19
N PRO A 7 11.18 -13.15 -5.31
CA PRO A 7 10.51 -14.39 -5.70
C PRO A 7 9.09 -14.06 -6.18
N ARG A 8 8.65 -14.74 -7.23
CA ARG A 8 7.29 -14.62 -7.76
C ARG A 8 6.36 -15.44 -6.87
N LEU A 9 5.94 -14.84 -5.77
CA LEU A 9 5.00 -15.45 -4.83
C LEU A 9 3.56 -15.12 -5.26
N PRO A 10 2.63 -16.08 -5.13
CA PRO A 10 1.23 -15.83 -5.47
C PRO A 10 0.62 -14.78 -4.54
N LEU A 11 -0.41 -14.10 -5.05
CA LEU A 11 -1.31 -13.38 -4.16
C LEU A 11 -2.05 -14.40 -3.29
N ARG A 12 -2.22 -14.08 -2.02
CA ARG A 12 -3.24 -14.73 -1.20
C ARG A 12 -4.32 -13.71 -0.99
N ASP A 13 -5.52 -14.02 -1.44
CA ASP A 13 -6.65 -13.16 -1.11
C ASP A 13 -6.43 -11.72 -1.62
N GLY A 14 -5.81 -11.55 -2.79
CA GLY A 14 -5.44 -10.25 -3.37
C GLY A 14 -4.26 -9.53 -2.70
N VAL A 15 -3.71 -10.08 -1.62
CA VAL A 15 -2.60 -9.52 -0.83
C VAL A 15 -1.27 -10.10 -1.30
N THR A 16 -0.28 -9.23 -1.50
CA THR A 16 1.11 -9.64 -1.79
C THR A 16 1.84 -10.04 -0.52
N ALA A 17 2.79 -10.98 -0.64
CA ALA A 17 3.69 -11.30 0.46
C ALA A 17 4.56 -10.09 0.84
N SER A 18 4.64 -9.81 2.14
CA SER A 18 5.62 -8.94 2.76
C SER A 18 6.94 -9.68 2.91
N ALA A 19 8.07 -8.98 2.83
CA ALA A 19 9.39 -9.56 3.06
C ALA A 19 10.00 -9.05 4.37
N VAL A 20 10.65 -9.93 5.11
CA VAL A 20 11.44 -9.60 6.29
C VAL A 20 12.84 -10.19 6.14
N TYR A 21 13.87 -9.36 6.35
CA TYR A 21 15.25 -9.81 6.34
C TYR A 21 15.64 -10.33 7.72
N CYS A 22 16.33 -11.47 7.77
CA CYS A 22 16.84 -12.11 8.97
C CYS A 22 18.30 -11.69 9.23
N PRO A 23 18.57 -10.75 10.15
CA PRO A 23 19.94 -10.37 10.51
C PRO A 23 20.63 -11.46 11.35
N HIS A 24 21.94 -11.32 11.63
CA HIS A 24 22.56 -12.14 12.67
C HIS A 24 21.92 -11.84 14.04
N GLY A 25 21.68 -12.85 14.87
CA GLY A 25 21.10 -12.65 16.21
C GLY A 25 20.87 -13.93 17.00
N PRO A 26 20.39 -13.80 18.25
CA PRO A 26 20.42 -14.88 19.25
C PRO A 26 19.17 -15.79 19.23
N TRP A 27 18.22 -15.57 18.34
CA TRP A 27 16.97 -16.34 18.31
C TRP A 27 17.21 -17.80 18.01
N ALA A 28 16.55 -18.70 18.75
CA ALA A 28 16.64 -20.13 18.52
C ALA A 28 15.68 -20.54 17.39
N THR A 29 14.48 -19.96 17.36
CA THR A 29 13.44 -20.29 16.39
C THR A 29 13.10 -19.11 15.47
N THR A 30 12.58 -19.44 14.29
CA THR A 30 12.07 -18.43 13.36
C THR A 30 10.87 -17.67 13.94
N ALA A 31 10.03 -18.33 14.75
CA ALA A 31 8.88 -17.71 15.40
C ALA A 31 9.31 -16.63 16.42
N GLU A 32 10.33 -16.90 17.25
CA GLU A 32 10.89 -15.91 18.19
C GLU A 32 11.39 -14.65 17.46
N PHE A 33 12.17 -14.84 16.40
CA PHE A 33 12.66 -13.73 15.59
C PHE A 33 11.49 -12.90 15.01
N LEU A 34 10.48 -13.56 14.46
CA LEU A 34 9.33 -12.88 13.86
C LEU A 34 8.50 -12.13 14.90
N ALA A 35 8.31 -12.70 16.09
CA ALA A 35 7.59 -12.07 17.19
C ALA A 35 8.29 -10.80 17.67
N GLU A 36 9.63 -10.82 17.81
CA GLU A 36 10.39 -9.63 18.18
C GLU A 36 10.40 -8.59 17.05
N ARG A 37 10.63 -9.03 15.81
CA ARG A 37 10.77 -8.13 14.66
C ARG A 37 9.45 -7.48 14.25
N LEU A 38 8.34 -8.17 14.46
CA LEU A 38 6.99 -7.78 14.06
C LEU A 38 6.02 -7.95 15.24
N PRO A 39 6.17 -7.15 16.32
CA PRO A 39 5.48 -7.36 17.60
C PRO A 39 3.97 -7.10 17.53
N ARG A 40 3.48 -6.51 16.44
CA ARG A 40 2.05 -6.30 16.18
C ARG A 40 1.34 -7.54 15.61
N VAL A 41 2.07 -8.62 15.36
CA VAL A 41 1.55 -9.90 14.87
C VAL A 41 1.83 -10.95 15.95
N ALA A 42 0.78 -11.55 16.50
CA ALA A 42 0.90 -12.48 17.63
C ALA A 42 0.94 -13.96 17.21
N ASP A 43 0.36 -14.32 16.06
CA ASP A 43 0.07 -15.71 15.64
C ASP A 43 1.19 -16.35 14.79
N TRP A 44 2.46 -16.11 15.11
CA TRP A 44 3.58 -16.61 14.29
C TRP A 44 3.71 -18.15 14.26
N PRO A 45 3.61 -18.88 15.39
CA PRO A 45 3.62 -20.35 15.36
C PRO A 45 2.51 -20.93 14.49
N GLU A 46 1.28 -20.38 14.58
CA GLU A 46 0.13 -20.81 13.80
C GLU A 46 0.32 -20.49 12.31
N ARG A 47 0.84 -19.31 11.98
CA ARG A 47 1.19 -18.93 10.60
C ARG A 47 2.20 -19.88 9.98
N LEU A 48 3.25 -20.24 10.72
CA LEU A 48 4.22 -21.24 10.25
C LEU A 48 3.54 -22.59 10.04
N ALA A 49 2.71 -23.04 10.98
CA ALA A 49 1.97 -24.30 10.86
C ALA A 49 1.02 -24.33 9.64
N ARG A 50 0.41 -23.21 9.27
CA ARG A 50 -0.44 -23.06 8.06
C ARG A 50 0.35 -22.92 6.76
N GLY A 51 1.68 -22.79 6.82
CA GLY A 51 2.51 -22.50 5.65
C GLY A 51 2.36 -21.06 5.13
N ASP A 52 2.04 -20.11 6.01
CA ASP A 52 1.90 -18.68 5.68
C ASP A 52 3.23 -17.92 5.71
N VAL A 53 4.33 -18.61 6.06
CA VAL A 53 5.69 -18.09 6.06
C VAL A 53 6.54 -18.98 5.18
N VAL A 54 7.15 -18.38 4.16
CA VAL A 54 7.96 -19.09 3.16
C VAL A 54 9.36 -18.50 3.05
N ASP A 55 10.29 -19.27 2.53
CA ASP A 55 11.66 -18.83 2.26
C ASP A 55 11.81 -18.16 0.88
N GLU A 56 13.04 -17.95 0.41
CA GLU A 56 13.34 -17.32 -0.88
C GLU A 56 13.00 -18.19 -2.09
N ALA A 57 12.86 -19.52 -1.91
CA ALA A 57 12.36 -20.43 -2.92
C ALA A 57 10.82 -20.47 -2.96
N GLY A 58 10.16 -19.91 -1.96
CA GLY A 58 8.70 -19.97 -1.80
C GLY A 58 8.23 -21.22 -1.06
N GLU A 59 9.16 -21.96 -0.45
CA GLU A 59 8.84 -23.17 0.31
C GLU A 59 8.40 -22.82 1.74
N PRO A 60 7.30 -23.42 2.26
CA PRO A 60 6.81 -23.16 3.59
C PRO A 60 7.79 -23.64 4.66
N LEU A 61 7.97 -22.83 5.71
CA LEU A 61 8.76 -23.22 6.86
C LEU A 61 7.91 -23.99 7.88
N PRO A 62 8.43 -25.07 8.49
CA PRO A 62 7.72 -25.78 9.54
C PRO A 62 7.57 -24.93 10.81
N ALA A 63 6.57 -25.23 11.65
CA ALA A 63 6.29 -24.52 12.91
C ALA A 63 7.52 -24.43 13.84
N GLY A 64 8.30 -25.52 13.93
CA GLY A 64 9.53 -25.58 14.73
C GLY A 64 10.81 -25.17 14.00
N ALA A 65 10.73 -24.43 12.89
CA ALA A 65 11.90 -24.06 12.10
C ALA A 65 12.92 -23.26 12.94
N GLY A 66 14.12 -23.82 13.10
CA GLY A 66 15.25 -23.11 13.70
C GLY A 66 15.58 -21.82 12.94
N TYR A 67 16.03 -20.79 13.68
CA TYR A 67 16.40 -19.52 13.08
C TYR A 67 17.65 -19.66 12.20
N ARG A 68 17.68 -18.95 11.07
CA ARG A 68 18.86 -18.87 10.19
C ARG A 68 19.04 -17.41 9.74
N PRO A 69 20.23 -16.80 9.95
CA PRO A 69 20.51 -15.44 9.54
C PRO A 69 20.81 -15.33 8.03
N HIS A 70 20.91 -14.10 7.53
CA HIS A 70 21.32 -13.75 6.16
C HIS A 70 20.39 -14.26 5.05
N ARG A 71 19.09 -14.39 5.37
CA ARG A 71 18.04 -14.76 4.40
C ARG A 71 16.88 -13.79 4.46
N ARG A 72 15.95 -13.93 3.51
CA ARG A 72 14.64 -13.28 3.57
C ARG A 72 13.55 -14.31 3.79
N LEU A 73 12.59 -13.95 4.60
CA LEU A 73 11.33 -14.67 4.75
C LEU A 73 10.22 -13.84 4.14
N PHE A 74 9.22 -14.53 3.62
CA PHE A 74 8.03 -13.91 3.05
C PHE A 74 6.80 -14.40 3.78
N TYR A 75 5.87 -13.49 4.04
CA TYR A 75 4.63 -13.81 4.75
C TYR A 75 3.48 -12.96 4.23
N TRP A 76 2.26 -13.49 4.29
CA TRP A 76 1.06 -12.73 3.92
C TRP A 76 0.42 -12.09 5.14
N ARG A 77 0.14 -10.79 5.03
CA ARG A 77 -0.59 -10.06 6.07
C ARG A 77 -2.07 -10.49 6.04
N TRP A 78 -2.63 -10.62 7.23
CA TRP A 78 -4.04 -10.93 7.45
C TRP A 78 -4.44 -10.45 8.85
N LEU A 79 -5.69 -10.04 9.00
CA LEU A 79 -6.29 -9.60 10.26
C LEU A 79 -7.45 -10.55 10.60
N ALA A 80 -7.49 -11.03 11.84
CA ALA A 80 -8.54 -11.95 12.29
C ALA A 80 -9.94 -11.36 12.21
N ALA A 81 -10.07 -10.08 12.55
CA ALA A 81 -11.30 -9.32 12.46
C ALA A 81 -11.02 -8.02 11.71
N GLU A 82 -11.04 -8.10 10.38
CA GLU A 82 -10.95 -6.91 9.53
C GLU A 82 -12.33 -6.24 9.39
N PRO A 83 -12.49 -4.94 9.73
CA PRO A 83 -13.78 -4.27 9.58
C PRO A 83 -14.21 -4.21 8.11
N GLU A 84 -15.43 -4.65 7.81
CA GLU A 84 -15.99 -4.54 6.48
C GLU A 84 -16.29 -3.08 6.13
N ILE A 85 -15.99 -2.69 4.88
CA ILE A 85 -16.38 -1.40 4.33
C ILE A 85 -17.57 -1.64 3.39
N PRO A 86 -18.79 -1.19 3.74
CA PRO A 86 -20.02 -1.58 3.03
C PRO A 86 -20.23 -0.86 1.68
N PHE A 87 -19.23 -0.13 1.20
CA PHE A 87 -19.25 0.55 -0.09
C PHE A 87 -18.45 -0.23 -1.13
N ARG A 88 -18.89 -0.20 -2.38
CA ARG A 88 -18.24 -0.91 -3.49
C ARG A 88 -17.60 0.09 -4.46
N GLU A 89 -16.40 -0.24 -4.88
CA GLU A 89 -15.73 0.38 -6.02
C GLU A 89 -16.32 -0.08 -7.35
N ARG A 90 -16.10 0.71 -8.40
CA ARG A 90 -16.49 0.37 -9.76
C ARG A 90 -15.32 0.62 -10.72
N ILE A 91 -15.04 -0.33 -11.60
CA ILE A 91 -14.10 -0.10 -12.71
C ILE A 91 -14.81 0.77 -13.75
N VAL A 92 -14.25 1.93 -14.07
CA VAL A 92 -14.81 2.86 -15.06
C VAL A 92 -14.07 2.81 -16.39
N PHE A 93 -12.83 2.33 -16.38
CA PHE A 93 -12.01 2.13 -17.56
C PHE A 93 -11.01 1.00 -17.33
N GLN A 94 -10.77 0.19 -18.35
CA GLN A 94 -9.69 -0.81 -18.35
C GLN A 94 -9.25 -1.07 -19.79
N ASP A 95 -7.94 -0.99 -20.03
CA ASP A 95 -7.28 -1.43 -21.26
C ASP A 95 -6.08 -2.35 -20.94
N GLU A 96 -5.16 -2.52 -21.88
CA GLU A 96 -3.99 -3.39 -21.70
C GLU A 96 -2.89 -2.80 -20.78
N HIS A 97 -2.96 -1.51 -20.46
CA HIS A 97 -1.96 -0.74 -19.73
C HIS A 97 -2.47 -0.24 -18.38
N LEU A 98 -3.72 0.24 -18.34
CA LEU A 98 -4.33 0.98 -17.24
C LEU A 98 -5.70 0.41 -16.84
N LEU A 99 -5.99 0.56 -15.54
CA LEU A 99 -7.32 0.39 -14.97
C LEU A 99 -7.63 1.61 -14.12
N ILE A 100 -8.77 2.24 -14.36
CA ILE A 100 -9.28 3.34 -13.55
C ILE A 100 -10.50 2.83 -12.77
N ALA A 101 -10.45 2.99 -11.45
CA ALA A 101 -11.54 2.65 -10.56
C ALA A 101 -12.10 3.89 -9.87
N ASP A 102 -13.41 3.96 -9.80
CA ASP A 102 -14.18 4.87 -8.96
C ASP A 102 -14.19 4.35 -7.52
N LYS A 103 -13.40 5.00 -6.67
CA LYS A 103 -13.20 4.63 -5.26
C LYS A 103 -14.26 5.30 -4.38
N PRO A 104 -15.02 4.56 -3.57
CA PRO A 104 -15.93 5.18 -2.61
C PRO A 104 -15.18 5.87 -1.48
N HIS A 105 -15.92 6.69 -0.73
CA HIS A 105 -15.45 7.25 0.54
C HIS A 105 -15.07 6.13 1.51
N PHE A 106 -14.13 6.43 2.40
CA PHE A 106 -13.65 5.57 3.49
C PHE A 106 -12.87 4.32 3.09
N LEU A 107 -12.86 3.93 1.82
CA LEU A 107 -12.05 2.82 1.30
C LEU A 107 -10.58 3.26 1.13
N PRO A 108 -9.61 2.67 1.85
CA PRO A 108 -8.19 2.92 1.61
C PRO A 108 -7.75 2.40 0.24
N VAL A 109 -6.77 3.07 -0.39
CA VAL A 109 -6.24 2.62 -1.69
C VAL A 109 -5.36 1.36 -1.54
N THR A 110 -4.51 1.31 -0.52
CA THR A 110 -3.50 0.26 -0.33
C THR A 110 -3.53 -0.35 1.08
N PRO A 111 -3.14 -1.63 1.25
CA PRO A 111 -3.08 -2.30 2.57
C PRO A 111 -2.21 -1.59 3.61
N GLY A 112 -2.77 -1.32 4.78
CA GLY A 112 -2.09 -0.73 5.93
C GLY A 112 -3.01 -0.57 7.14
N GLY A 113 -2.43 -0.59 8.35
CA GLY A 113 -3.18 -0.42 9.60
C GLY A 113 -4.28 -1.47 9.76
N LEU A 114 -5.52 -1.00 9.93
CA LEU A 114 -6.72 -1.83 10.15
C LEU A 114 -7.25 -2.51 8.88
N TYR A 115 -6.69 -2.21 7.70
CA TYR A 115 -7.22 -2.70 6.43
C TYR A 115 -6.13 -3.38 5.59
N VAL A 116 -6.34 -4.65 5.27
CA VAL A 116 -5.49 -5.47 4.43
C VAL A 116 -6.28 -5.94 3.20
N GLN A 117 -7.43 -6.57 3.42
CA GLN A 117 -8.31 -7.08 2.39
C GLN A 117 -9.31 -6.02 1.90
N GLN A 118 -9.74 -5.13 2.77
CA GLN A 118 -10.72 -4.06 2.55
C GLN A 118 -10.03 -2.80 2.02
N THR A 119 -9.24 -2.95 0.96
CA THR A 119 -8.62 -1.84 0.24
C THR A 119 -8.90 -1.93 -1.24
N LEU A 120 -8.91 -0.80 -1.93
CA LEU A 120 -9.21 -0.73 -3.36
C LEU A 120 -8.32 -1.68 -4.17
N LEU A 121 -7.00 -1.64 -3.93
CA LEU A 121 -6.06 -2.52 -4.60
C LEU A 121 -6.36 -4.01 -4.37
N THR A 122 -6.57 -4.42 -3.12
CA THR A 122 -6.79 -5.83 -2.80
C THR A 122 -8.10 -6.35 -3.38
N ARG A 123 -9.18 -5.54 -3.30
CA ARG A 123 -10.48 -5.92 -3.86
C ARG A 123 -10.44 -6.00 -5.38
N LEU A 124 -9.83 -5.04 -6.07
CA LEU A 124 -9.66 -5.08 -7.52
C LEU A 124 -8.84 -6.30 -7.98
N ARG A 125 -7.75 -6.63 -7.27
CA ARG A 125 -6.96 -7.83 -7.56
C ARG A 125 -7.78 -9.12 -7.43
N ARG A 126 -8.64 -9.22 -6.41
CA ARG A 126 -9.55 -10.36 -6.25
C ARG A 126 -10.58 -10.42 -7.36
N ALA A 127 -11.20 -9.30 -7.69
CA ALA A 127 -12.28 -9.23 -8.67
C ALA A 127 -11.80 -9.49 -10.10
N THR A 128 -10.58 -9.06 -10.43
CA THR A 128 -10.04 -9.11 -11.81
C THR A 128 -9.02 -10.22 -12.03
N GLY A 129 -8.43 -10.79 -10.96
CA GLY A 129 -7.30 -11.72 -11.06
C GLY A 129 -5.97 -11.08 -11.47
N LEU A 130 -5.92 -9.75 -11.65
CA LEU A 130 -4.73 -9.03 -12.13
C LEU A 130 -3.69 -8.87 -11.01
N ALA A 131 -2.82 -9.86 -10.84
CA ALA A 131 -1.90 -9.91 -9.70
C ALA A 131 -0.92 -8.73 -9.62
N GLU A 132 -0.47 -8.26 -10.79
CA GLU A 132 0.54 -7.21 -10.95
C GLU A 132 -0.04 -5.78 -10.86
N LEU A 133 -1.36 -5.65 -10.66
CA LEU A 133 -2.02 -4.36 -10.53
C LEU A 133 -1.33 -3.49 -9.48
N SER A 134 -1.04 -2.23 -9.80
CA SER A 134 -0.31 -1.33 -8.90
C SER A 134 -0.87 0.10 -8.98
N PRO A 135 -1.17 0.76 -7.86
CA PRO A 135 -1.69 2.12 -7.88
C PRO A 135 -0.63 3.11 -8.39
N LEU A 136 -1.05 4.02 -9.27
CA LEU A 136 -0.20 5.07 -9.82
C LEU A 136 -0.19 6.33 -8.94
N HIS A 137 -1.27 6.56 -8.20
CA HIS A 137 -1.41 7.59 -7.19
C HIS A 137 -2.33 7.09 -6.07
N ARG A 138 -2.52 7.91 -5.04
CA ARG A 138 -3.43 7.63 -3.94
C ARG A 138 -4.41 8.77 -3.75
N LEU A 139 -5.57 8.43 -3.18
CA LEU A 139 -6.49 9.36 -2.55
C LEU A 139 -6.51 9.04 -1.06
N ASP A 140 -6.83 10.04 -0.25
CA ASP A 140 -7.04 9.84 1.18
C ASP A 140 -8.24 8.94 1.42
N ARG A 141 -8.27 8.34 2.60
CA ARG A 141 -9.30 7.38 2.96
C ARG A 141 -10.68 8.02 2.88
N GLU A 142 -10.86 9.23 3.40
CA GLU A 142 -12.14 9.95 3.35
C GLU A 142 -12.51 10.46 1.95
N THR A 143 -11.56 10.60 1.01
CA THR A 143 -11.81 11.17 -0.31
C THR A 143 -12.31 10.11 -1.29
N ALA A 144 -13.45 10.33 -1.95
CA ALA A 144 -13.92 9.48 -3.06
C ALA A 144 -13.38 9.99 -4.41
N GLY A 145 -13.45 9.14 -5.43
CA GLY A 145 -13.15 9.52 -6.80
C GLY A 145 -12.22 8.54 -7.51
N LEU A 146 -11.72 8.98 -8.65
CA LEU A 146 -10.97 8.13 -9.58
C LEU A 146 -9.56 7.82 -9.06
N VAL A 147 -9.18 6.55 -9.13
CA VAL A 147 -7.82 6.08 -8.86
C VAL A 147 -7.31 5.25 -10.03
N ALA A 148 -6.16 5.63 -10.55
CA ALA A 148 -5.49 4.95 -11.64
C ALA A 148 -4.54 3.86 -11.15
N PHE A 149 -4.56 2.73 -11.85
CA PHE A 149 -3.68 1.59 -11.63
C PHE A 149 -2.98 1.23 -12.94
N SER A 150 -1.72 0.82 -12.84
CA SER A 150 -1.02 0.17 -13.95
C SER A 150 -1.17 -1.34 -13.85
N LEU A 151 -1.36 -2.00 -14.99
CA LEU A 151 -1.42 -3.44 -15.12
C LEU A 151 -0.03 -4.06 -15.35
N ARG A 152 0.94 -3.24 -15.76
CA ARG A 152 2.26 -3.70 -16.23
C ARG A 152 3.38 -3.12 -15.35
N PRO A 153 4.11 -3.96 -14.59
CA PRO A 153 5.17 -3.49 -13.70
C PRO A 153 6.27 -2.66 -14.39
N ALA A 154 6.55 -2.95 -15.66
CA ALA A 154 7.54 -2.25 -16.47
C ALA A 154 7.14 -0.80 -16.80
N GLU A 155 5.84 -0.52 -16.96
CA GLU A 155 5.32 0.79 -17.36
C GLU A 155 5.04 1.70 -16.15
N ARG A 156 4.87 1.11 -14.96
CA ARG A 156 4.54 1.81 -13.72
C ARG A 156 5.41 3.05 -13.46
N ALA A 157 6.72 2.94 -13.68
CA ALA A 157 7.64 4.06 -13.42
C ALA A 157 7.38 5.25 -14.34
N ALA A 158 7.09 5.00 -15.63
CA ALA A 158 6.79 6.04 -16.60
C ALA A 158 5.47 6.74 -16.25
N TYR A 159 4.42 5.99 -15.93
CA TYR A 159 3.14 6.58 -15.51
C TYR A 159 3.27 7.38 -14.20
N GLN A 160 4.02 6.88 -13.20
CA GLN A 160 4.28 7.62 -11.97
C GLN A 160 5.07 8.91 -12.20
N ALA A 161 5.93 8.95 -13.23
CA ALA A 161 6.63 10.16 -13.62
C ALA A 161 5.65 11.24 -14.09
N LEU A 162 4.60 10.89 -14.85
CA LEU A 162 3.58 11.88 -15.28
C LEU A 162 2.92 12.61 -14.10
N PHE A 163 2.66 11.92 -12.98
CA PHE A 163 2.12 12.56 -11.77
C PHE A 163 3.15 13.46 -11.09
N ARG A 164 4.41 13.02 -11.02
CA ARG A 164 5.52 13.79 -10.43
C ARG A 164 5.81 15.06 -11.21
N ASP A 165 5.78 14.95 -12.53
CA ASP A 165 6.10 16.01 -13.48
C ASP A 165 4.87 16.88 -13.81
N ARG A 166 3.75 16.65 -13.11
CA ARG A 166 2.47 17.38 -13.26
C ARG A 166 1.91 17.36 -14.68
N ALA A 167 2.17 16.30 -15.44
CA ALA A 167 1.65 16.07 -16.78
C ALA A 167 0.23 15.44 -16.78
N VAL A 168 -0.34 15.18 -15.61
CA VAL A 168 -1.70 14.64 -15.43
C VAL A 168 -2.61 15.74 -14.89
N ASP A 169 -3.66 16.07 -15.65
CA ASP A 169 -4.73 16.95 -15.18
C ASP A 169 -5.68 16.21 -14.24
N LYS A 170 -6.01 16.84 -13.11
CA LYS A 170 -6.88 16.26 -12.09
C LYS A 170 -7.84 17.34 -11.60
N ARG A 171 -9.13 17.05 -11.63
CA ARG A 171 -10.18 17.92 -11.10
C ARG A 171 -10.84 17.29 -9.89
N TYR A 172 -11.04 18.10 -8.86
CA TYR A 172 -11.74 17.73 -7.64
C TYR A 172 -12.97 18.61 -7.49
N GLU A 173 -14.07 18.02 -7.02
CA GLU A 173 -15.27 18.74 -6.62
C GLU A 173 -15.42 18.63 -5.12
N CYS A 174 -15.74 19.73 -4.45
CA CYS A 174 -15.93 19.78 -3.01
C CYS A 174 -17.08 20.73 -2.65
N ILE A 175 -17.72 20.46 -1.52
CA ILE A 175 -18.66 21.38 -0.89
C ILE A 175 -17.90 22.02 0.28
N ALA A 176 -17.83 23.34 0.29
CA ALA A 176 -17.16 24.12 1.32
C ALA A 176 -18.05 25.30 1.76
N PRO A 177 -17.86 25.84 2.98
CA PRO A 177 -18.48 27.10 3.38
C PRO A 177 -18.17 28.22 2.37
N ALA A 178 -19.10 29.15 2.19
CA ALA A 178 -18.88 30.31 1.34
C ALA A 178 -17.68 31.12 1.85
N GLY A 179 -16.60 31.13 1.07
CA GLY A 179 -15.42 31.92 1.36
C GLY A 179 -15.49 33.33 0.76
N PRO A 180 -14.63 34.25 1.22
CA PRO A 180 -14.50 35.55 0.57
C PRO A 180 -13.93 35.35 -0.85
N GLY A 181 -14.64 35.92 -1.83
CA GLY A 181 -14.17 36.03 -3.22
C GLY A 181 -13.12 37.13 -3.39
N PRO A 182 -12.71 37.45 -4.64
CA PRO A 182 -13.24 36.92 -5.90
C PRO A 182 -12.79 35.49 -6.21
N TRP A 183 -13.51 34.81 -7.10
CA TRP A 183 -13.20 33.47 -7.64
C TRP A 183 -13.05 33.53 -9.16
N PRO A 184 -12.24 32.66 -9.82
CA PRO A 184 -11.42 31.59 -9.24
C PRO A 184 -10.21 32.13 -8.47
N ARG A 185 -9.68 31.31 -7.56
CA ARG A 185 -8.48 31.64 -6.78
C ARG A 185 -7.41 30.60 -7.03
N LEU A 186 -6.18 31.07 -7.20
CA LEU A 186 -5.00 30.24 -7.17
C LEU A 186 -4.42 30.30 -5.77
N LEU A 187 -4.42 29.17 -5.06
CA LEU A 187 -3.84 29.08 -3.73
C LEU A 187 -2.42 28.56 -3.85
N ARG A 188 -1.48 29.27 -3.23
CA ARG A 188 -0.07 28.88 -3.14
C ARG A 188 0.30 28.74 -1.68
N HIS A 189 0.77 27.55 -1.32
CA HIS A 189 1.17 27.24 0.05
C HIS A 189 2.57 26.67 0.08
N ARG A 190 3.29 26.95 1.18
CA ARG A 190 4.47 26.19 1.55
C ARG A 190 4.05 25.13 2.55
N LEU A 191 4.13 23.88 2.12
CA LEU A 191 3.81 22.71 2.92
C LEU A 191 5.10 22.08 3.42
N VAL A 192 5.17 21.80 4.72
CA VAL A 192 6.29 21.07 5.33
C VAL A 192 5.76 19.96 6.22
N GLU A 193 6.52 18.86 6.29
CA GLU A 193 6.35 17.87 7.35
C GLU A 193 7.12 18.36 8.58
N PRO A 194 6.43 18.65 9.70
CA PRO A 194 7.09 19.13 10.91
C PRO A 194 7.93 18.02 11.55
N PRO A 195 9.04 18.36 12.23
CA PRO A 195 9.80 17.37 13.00
C PRO A 195 8.98 16.81 14.16
N GLY A 196 9.11 15.51 14.45
CA GLY A 196 8.48 14.84 15.59
C GLY A 196 7.71 13.59 15.22
N ASP A 197 6.85 13.13 16.13
CA ASP A 197 6.08 11.88 15.99
C ASP A 197 4.84 12.01 15.08
N ALA A 198 4.55 13.22 14.59
CA ALA A 198 3.44 13.51 13.68
C ALA A 198 3.75 13.09 12.23
N PHE A 199 4.10 11.83 12.06
CA PHE A 199 4.47 11.22 10.78
C PHE A 199 3.39 11.46 9.72
N MET A 200 3.79 12.01 8.57
CA MET A 200 2.96 12.30 7.38
C MET A 200 1.89 13.39 7.55
N GLN A 201 1.98 14.26 8.55
CA GLN A 201 1.06 15.38 8.73
C GLN A 201 1.66 16.68 8.17
N MET A 202 1.27 17.05 6.95
CA MET A 202 1.73 18.30 6.32
C MET A 202 1.10 19.53 6.99
N GLN A 203 1.90 20.58 7.17
CA GLN A 203 1.45 21.86 7.71
C GLN A 203 1.75 23.00 6.73
N VAL A 204 0.85 23.98 6.66
CA VAL A 204 1.11 25.25 5.97
C VAL A 204 2.00 26.10 6.87
N VAL A 205 3.13 26.55 6.34
CA VAL A 205 4.07 27.43 7.03
C VAL A 205 4.40 28.64 6.16
N ASP A 206 5.01 29.66 6.77
CA ASP A 206 5.50 30.83 6.03
C ASP A 206 6.71 30.48 5.14
N GLY A 207 6.84 31.20 4.02
CA GLY A 207 7.99 31.14 3.10
C GLY A 207 7.61 30.82 1.65
N GLU A 208 8.63 30.58 0.80
CA GLU A 208 8.44 30.29 -0.63
C GLU A 208 7.52 29.07 -0.85
N PRO A 209 6.40 29.22 -1.61
CA PRO A 209 5.47 28.13 -1.87
C PRO A 209 6.10 26.95 -2.61
N ASN A 210 5.64 25.74 -2.27
CA ASN A 210 6.00 24.50 -2.96
C ASN A 210 4.78 23.70 -3.44
N ALA A 211 3.57 24.22 -3.18
CA ALA A 211 2.30 23.66 -3.61
C ALA A 211 1.40 24.75 -4.19
N GLU A 212 0.64 24.39 -5.22
CA GLU A 212 -0.31 25.25 -5.91
C GLU A 212 -1.58 24.43 -6.20
N THR A 213 -2.76 25.00 -5.94
CA THR A 213 -4.09 24.40 -6.16
C THR A 213 -5.10 25.45 -6.58
#